data_AF-A0A828QUA8-F1
#
_entry.id   AF-A0A828QUA8-F1
#
_cell.length_a   1.000
_cell.length_b   1.000
_cell.length_c   1.000
_cell.angle_alpha   90.00
_cell.angle_beta   90.00
_cell.angle_gamma   90.00
#
_symmetry.space_group_name_H-M   'P 1'
#
loop_
_entity.id
_entity.type
_entity.pdbx_description
1 polymer ?
#
loop_
_entity_poly.entity_id
_entity_poly.type
_entity_poly.pdbx_seq_one_letter_code
_entity_poly.pdbx_strand_id
1 'polypeptide(L)'
;MAVFHTDVPYWIMDKLEKTRSKSSIRESKLTKFNDKDLQSKEDWLSEMKQIFINVAPTLKDNGYMAVFIGDMYRGKEFHFLSADLAKSISEIGDFTLKADIIWQDNTKMLHIYGYPFAYIPSLIHQHILIFRKES
;
A
#
# COMPACT_ATOMS: atom_id res chain seq x y z
N MET A 1 -3.58 -17.28 -18.67
CA MET A 1 -3.85 -16.39 -17.52
C MET A 1 -2.69 -15.41 -17.41
N ALA A 2 -2.93 -14.11 -17.63
CA ALA A 2 -1.91 -13.09 -17.36
C ALA A 2 -2.19 -12.55 -15.95
N VAL A 3 -1.19 -12.55 -15.08
CA VAL A 3 -1.28 -12.05 -13.71
C VAL A 3 -0.32 -10.87 -13.61
N PHE A 4 -0.86 -9.68 -13.36
CA PHE A 4 -0.07 -8.51 -13.01
C PHE A 4 0.07 -8.46 -11.49
N HIS A 5 1.31 -8.42 -11.00
CA HIS A 5 1.65 -8.37 -9.58
C HIS A 5 2.40 -7.06 -9.31
N THR A 6 1.88 -6.25 -8.40
CA THR A 6 2.50 -4.98 -8.00
C THR A 6 2.43 -4.82 -6.48
N ASP A 7 3.55 -4.42 -5.90
CA ASP A 7 3.62 -3.91 -4.53
C ASP A 7 3.47 -2.39 -4.61
N VAL A 8 2.39 -1.86 -4.04
CA VAL A 8 2.08 -0.44 -4.17
C VAL A 8 3.03 0.33 -3.25
N PRO A 9 3.75 1.35 -3.76
CA PRO A 9 4.60 2.15 -2.90
C PRO A 9 3.75 2.78 -1.81
N TYR A 10 4.03 2.41 -0.56
CA TYR A 10 3.38 2.99 0.60
C TYR A 10 3.51 4.51 0.54
N TRP A 11 2.43 5.20 0.91
CA TRP A 11 2.36 6.65 0.93
C TRP A 11 3.47 7.24 1.80
N ILE A 12 4.54 7.73 1.13
CA ILE A 12 5.74 8.33 1.72
C ILE A 12 6.24 7.58 2.96
N MET A 13 6.66 6.32 2.80
CA MET A 13 7.44 5.62 3.83
C MET A 13 8.93 6.01 3.81
N ASP A 14 9.40 6.60 2.71
CA ASP A 14 10.83 6.92 2.49
C ASP A 14 11.33 8.20 3.20
N LYS A 15 10.43 8.98 3.85
CA LYS A 15 10.80 10.27 4.47
C LYS A 15 10.50 10.38 5.97
N LEU A 16 10.03 9.33 6.63
CA LEU A 16 9.86 9.36 8.08
C LEU A 16 11.23 9.24 8.77
N GLU A 17 11.64 10.28 9.49
CA GLU A 17 12.78 10.19 10.41
C GLU A 17 12.53 9.00 11.34
N LYS A 18 13.41 7.99 11.24
CA LYS A 18 13.48 6.90 12.21
C LYS A 18 13.78 7.54 13.56
N THR A 19 12.76 7.78 14.37
CA THR A 19 12.91 8.08 15.79
C THR A 19 13.29 6.77 16.51
N ARG A 20 14.47 6.24 16.20
CA ARG A 20 15.10 5.14 16.93
C ARG A 20 16.55 5.53 17.22
N SER A 21 16.80 5.67 18.51
CA SER A 21 18.05 5.47 19.24
C SER A 21 19.34 5.34 18.43
N LYS A 22 20.32 6.14 18.84
CA LYS A 22 21.76 6.01 18.54
C LYS A 22 22.23 4.55 18.63
N SER A 23 22.18 3.78 17.55
CA SER A 23 23.17 2.74 17.22
C SER A 23 22.93 2.18 15.82
N SER A 24 24.01 2.13 15.04
CA SER A 24 24.15 1.49 13.73
C SER A 24 23.38 2.13 12.56
N ILE A 25 24.07 3.08 11.91
CA ILE A 25 23.86 3.42 10.51
C ILE A 25 24.04 2.13 9.70
N ARG A 26 22.92 1.53 9.29
CA ARG A 26 22.89 0.58 8.19
C ARG A 26 22.19 1.30 7.06
N GLU A 27 22.99 1.82 6.13
CA GLU A 27 22.49 2.45 4.91
C GLU A 27 21.54 1.47 4.21
N SER A 28 20.29 1.90 4.12
CA SER A 28 19.25 1.23 3.37
C SER A 28 19.55 1.43 1.89
N LYS A 29 19.87 0.34 1.16
CA LYS A 29 19.99 0.32 -0.31
C LYS A 29 18.62 0.43 -1.01
N LEU A 30 17.69 1.20 -0.47
CA LEU A 30 16.41 1.49 -1.11
C LEU A 30 16.59 2.76 -1.93
N THR A 31 16.57 2.62 -3.24
CA THR A 31 16.55 3.73 -4.20
C THR A 31 15.29 4.55 -3.98
N LYS A 32 15.44 5.87 -3.80
CA LYS A 32 14.35 6.82 -3.55
C LYS A 32 13.25 6.69 -4.61
N PHE A 33 12.01 6.43 -4.21
CA PHE A 33 10.90 6.31 -5.16
C PHE A 33 10.26 7.65 -5.56
N ASN A 34 10.45 8.76 -4.82
CA ASN A 34 9.91 10.07 -5.22
C ASN A 34 10.57 11.28 -4.49
N ASP A 35 10.74 12.41 -5.19
CA ASP A 35 11.41 13.63 -4.69
C ASP A 35 10.45 14.68 -4.06
N LYS A 36 9.17 14.36 -3.84
CA LYS A 36 8.14 15.31 -3.32
C LYS A 36 8.06 15.28 -1.79
N ASP A 37 8.10 16.44 -1.13
CA ASP A 37 8.25 16.55 0.34
C ASP A 37 6.97 16.34 1.16
N LEU A 38 5.78 16.63 0.65
CA LEU A 38 4.51 16.44 1.36
C LEU A 38 3.39 16.11 0.36
N GLN A 39 3.19 14.84 0.05
CA GLN A 39 2.05 14.37 -0.74
C GLN A 39 0.85 14.16 0.20
N SER A 40 -0.33 14.67 -0.15
CA SER A 40 -1.59 14.32 0.54
C SER A 40 -2.02 12.89 0.21
N LYS A 41 -2.97 12.32 0.96
CA LYS A 41 -3.46 10.96 0.70
C LYS A 41 -4.19 10.91 -0.63
N GLU A 42 -4.91 11.99 -0.91
CA GLU A 42 -5.70 12.23 -2.11
C GLU A 42 -4.79 12.34 -3.33
N ASP A 43 -3.66 13.05 -3.22
CA ASP A 43 -2.66 13.13 -4.30
C ASP A 43 -2.04 11.76 -4.58
N TRP A 44 -1.74 10.99 -3.52
CA TRP A 44 -1.23 9.63 -3.67
C TRP A 44 -2.24 8.70 -4.32
N LEU A 45 -3.52 8.74 -3.90
CA LEU A 45 -4.59 7.97 -4.52
C LEU A 45 -4.78 8.35 -6.00
N SER A 46 -4.68 9.63 -6.33
CA SER A 46 -4.76 10.13 -7.71
C SER A 46 -3.61 9.60 -8.58
N GLU A 47 -2.37 9.65 -8.08
CA GLU A 47 -1.21 9.08 -8.75
C GLU A 47 -1.37 7.55 -8.93
N MET A 48 -1.84 6.83 -7.91
CA MET A 48 -2.09 5.39 -8.00
C MET A 48 -3.17 5.06 -9.04
N LYS A 49 -4.28 5.80 -9.03
CA LYS A 49 -5.35 5.64 -10.03
C LYS A 49 -4.81 5.79 -11.44
N GLN A 50 -3.94 6.77 -11.67
CA GLN A 50 -3.32 6.98 -12.98
C GLN A 50 -2.42 5.83 -13.41
N ILE A 51 -1.67 5.23 -12.47
CA ILE A 51 -0.87 4.03 -12.75
C ILE A 51 -1.78 2.88 -13.18
N PHE A 52 -2.88 2.62 -12.47
CA PHE A 52 -3.78 1.52 -12.80
C PHE A 52 -4.55 1.75 -14.10
N ILE A 53 -4.89 2.99 -14.45
CA ILE A 53 -5.40 3.35 -15.79
C ILE A 53 -4.41 2.92 -16.87
N ASN A 54 -3.12 3.14 -16.66
CA ASN A 54 -2.08 2.77 -17.62
C ASN A 54 -1.83 1.24 -17.66
N VAL A 55 -2.18 0.51 -16.59
CA VAL A 55 -2.09 -0.96 -16.53
C VAL A 55 -3.25 -1.62 -17.28
N ALA A 56 -4.46 -1.05 -17.26
CA ALA A 56 -5.65 -1.60 -17.90
C ALA A 56 -5.45 -2.07 -19.36
N PRO A 57 -4.78 -1.31 -20.27
CA PRO A 57 -4.54 -1.77 -21.64
C PRO A 57 -3.51 -2.90 -21.74
N THR A 58 -2.66 -3.11 -20.73
CA THR A 58 -1.65 -4.18 -20.73
C THR A 58 -2.21 -5.53 -20.30
N LEU A 59 -3.34 -5.52 -19.60
CA LEU A 59 -4.01 -6.73 -19.12
C LEU A 59 -4.98 -7.24 -20.20
N LYS A 60 -4.95 -8.55 -20.44
CA LYS A 60 -5.93 -9.21 -21.30
C LYS A 60 -7.31 -9.13 -20.66
N ASP A 61 -8.34 -9.10 -21.49
CA ASP A 61 -9.73 -9.13 -21.02
C ASP A 61 -9.96 -10.42 -20.23
N ASN A 62 -10.73 -10.32 -19.14
CA ASN A 62 -10.89 -11.38 -18.13
C ASN A 62 -9.59 -11.72 -17.36
N GLY A 63 -8.51 -10.97 -17.56
CA GLY A 63 -7.27 -11.10 -16.81
C GLY A 63 -7.43 -10.66 -15.36
N TYR A 64 -6.56 -11.18 -14.50
CA TYR A 64 -6.56 -10.88 -13.07
C TYR A 64 -5.34 -10.05 -12.69
N MET A 65 -5.54 -9.14 -11.76
CA MET A 65 -4.50 -8.30 -11.18
C MET A 65 -4.53 -8.47 -9.66
N ALA A 66 -3.37 -8.73 -9.08
CA ALA A 66 -3.20 -8.82 -7.63
C ALA A 66 -2.41 -7.60 -7.16
N VAL A 67 -2.99 -6.84 -6.23
CA VAL A 67 -2.41 -5.61 -5.69
C VAL A 67 -2.11 -5.82 -4.22
N PHE A 68 -0.83 -5.71 -3.85
CA PHE A 68 -0.37 -5.87 -2.48
C PHE A 68 -0.33 -4.49 -1.81
N ILE A 69 -1.00 -4.36 -0.68
CA ILE A 69 -1.06 -3.11 0.06
C ILE A 69 -1.27 -3.37 1.56
N GLY A 70 -0.53 -2.68 2.41
CA GLY A 70 -0.77 -2.64 3.84
C GLY A 70 -1.44 -1.35 4.25
N ASP A 71 -2.34 -1.43 5.22
CA ASP A 71 -2.80 -0.26 5.95
C ASP A 71 -1.65 0.31 6.78
N MET A 72 -1.77 1.58 7.22
CA MET A 72 -0.69 2.22 7.96
C MET A 72 -1.17 3.25 8.96
N TYR A 73 -0.30 3.54 9.94
CA TYR A 73 -0.45 4.68 10.82
C TYR A 73 0.35 5.88 10.28
N ARG A 74 -0.24 7.07 10.25
CA ARG A 74 0.46 8.34 10.00
C ARG A 74 -0.07 9.40 10.95
N GLY A 75 0.81 10.18 11.57
CA GLY A 75 0.38 11.24 12.49
C GLY A 75 -0.44 10.77 13.70
N LYS A 76 -0.29 9.49 14.11
CA LYS A 76 -1.10 8.77 15.13
C LYS A 76 -2.52 8.36 14.67
N GLU A 77 -2.88 8.61 13.42
CA GLU A 77 -4.13 8.16 12.83
C GLU A 77 -3.92 6.89 12.01
N PHE A 78 -4.90 5.98 12.04
CA PHE A 78 -4.90 4.78 11.21
C PHE A 78 -5.57 5.05 9.88
N HIS A 79 -4.94 4.62 8.79
CA HIS A 79 -5.44 4.80 7.43
C HIS A 79 -5.66 3.45 6.77
N PHE A 80 -6.91 3.20 6.36
CA PHE A 80 -7.34 2.06 5.55
C PHE A 80 -6.92 2.25 4.08
N LEU A 81 -5.61 2.29 3.82
CA LEU A 81 -5.08 2.48 2.47
C LEU A 81 -5.56 1.40 1.52
N SER A 82 -5.72 0.16 1.99
CA SER A 82 -6.28 -0.95 1.23
C SER A 82 -7.68 -0.63 0.70
N ALA A 83 -8.57 -0.16 1.56
CA ALA A 83 -9.95 0.17 1.21
C ALA A 83 -10.03 1.41 0.30
N ASP A 84 -9.26 2.45 0.60
CA ASP A 84 -9.22 3.68 -0.19
C ASP A 84 -8.71 3.39 -1.61
N LEU A 85 -7.64 2.60 -1.73
CA LEU A 85 -7.10 2.20 -3.02
C LEU A 85 -8.07 1.27 -3.77
N ALA A 86 -8.68 0.30 -3.08
CA ALA A 86 -9.62 -0.62 -3.69
C ALA A 86 -10.80 0.12 -4.34
N LYS A 87 -11.31 1.13 -3.65
CA LYS A 87 -12.33 2.04 -4.17
C LYS A 87 -11.82 2.82 -5.39
N SER A 88 -10.63 3.43 -5.27
CA SER A 88 -10.03 4.22 -6.35
C SER A 88 -9.83 3.43 -7.65
N ILE A 89 -9.37 2.17 -7.55
CA ILE A 89 -9.21 1.28 -8.71
C ILE A 89 -10.56 0.90 -9.30
N SER A 90 -11.57 0.63 -8.46
CA SER A 90 -12.92 0.27 -8.93
C SER A 90 -13.61 1.40 -9.70
N GLU A 91 -13.23 2.66 -9.46
CA GLU A 91 -13.72 3.82 -10.21
C GLU A 91 -13.16 3.94 -11.64
N ILE A 92 -12.15 3.15 -12.02
CA ILE A 92 -11.57 3.16 -13.38
C ILE A 92 -12.55 2.55 -14.39
N GLY A 93 -13.50 1.73 -13.95
CA GLY A 93 -14.53 1.09 -14.80
C GLY A 93 -14.06 -0.22 -15.43
N ASP A 94 -12.79 -0.34 -15.81
CA ASP A 94 -12.24 -1.56 -16.41
C ASP A 94 -12.06 -2.70 -15.39
N PHE A 95 -11.88 -2.36 -14.12
CA PHE A 95 -11.55 -3.30 -13.05
C PHE A 95 -12.72 -3.52 -12.08
N THR A 96 -13.01 -4.79 -11.81
CA THR A 96 -13.93 -5.19 -10.74
C THR A 96 -13.18 -5.91 -9.62
N LEU A 97 -13.32 -5.43 -8.38
CA LEU A 97 -12.80 -6.12 -7.20
C LEU A 97 -13.53 -7.46 -7.02
N LYS A 98 -12.78 -8.56 -6.91
CA LYS A 98 -13.30 -9.92 -6.74
C LYS A 98 -13.04 -10.48 -5.35
N ALA A 99 -11.93 -10.10 -4.72
CA ALA A 99 -11.60 -10.54 -3.37
C ALA A 99 -10.62 -9.58 -2.69
N ASP A 100 -10.64 -9.60 -1.37
CA ASP A 100 -9.58 -9.10 -0.50
C ASP A 100 -9.03 -10.30 0.30
N ILE A 101 -7.76 -10.62 0.12
CA ILE A 101 -7.08 -11.72 0.81
C ILE A 101 -6.12 -11.15 1.83
N ILE A 102 -6.23 -11.59 3.08
CA ILE A 102 -5.31 -11.18 4.14
C ILE A 102 -4.08 -12.09 4.16
N TRP A 103 -2.92 -11.53 3.93
CA TRP A 103 -1.64 -12.21 4.11
C TRP A 103 -1.01 -11.79 5.43
N GLN A 104 -0.97 -12.73 6.39
CA GLN A 104 -0.40 -12.52 7.71
C GLN A 104 0.99 -13.16 7.83
N ASP A 105 1.94 -12.40 8.37
CA ASP A 105 3.26 -12.91 8.74
C ASP A 105 3.27 -13.35 10.22
N ASN A 106 3.20 -14.66 10.43
CA ASN A 106 3.17 -15.26 11.77
C ASN A 106 4.52 -15.22 12.51
N THR A 107 5.59 -14.77 11.87
CA THR A 107 6.92 -14.68 12.49
C THR A 107 7.15 -13.38 13.24
N LYS A 108 6.27 -12.37 13.02
CA LYS A 108 6.38 -11.06 13.67
C LYS A 108 5.73 -11.08 15.05
N MET A 109 6.49 -10.66 16.05
CA MET A 109 5.98 -10.44 17.41
C MET A 109 5.13 -9.16 17.47
N LEU A 110 3.95 -9.26 18.09
CA LEU A 110 3.06 -8.14 18.33
C LEU A 110 3.64 -7.21 19.39
N HIS A 111 3.89 -5.96 19.01
CA HIS A 111 4.30 -4.90 19.91
C HIS A 111 3.34 -3.71 19.81
N ILE A 112 3.11 -3.03 20.94
CA ILE A 112 2.37 -1.76 20.99
C ILE A 112 3.40 -0.65 21.16
N TYR A 113 3.31 0.35 20.29
CA TYR A 113 4.12 1.56 20.33
C TYR A 113 3.27 2.76 20.76
N GLY A 114 3.95 3.80 21.23
CA GLY A 114 3.31 5.07 21.59
C GLY A 114 2.76 5.15 23.01
N TYR A 115 2.75 4.06 23.79
CA TYR A 115 2.23 4.06 25.16
C TYR A 115 3.07 4.97 26.08
N PRO A 116 2.46 5.76 27.00
CA PRO A 116 1.01 5.86 27.27
C PRO A 116 0.25 6.86 26.38
N PHE A 117 0.93 7.58 25.48
CA PHE A 117 0.36 8.71 24.75
C PHE A 117 -0.40 8.33 23.46
N ALA A 118 -0.24 7.10 22.95
CA ALA A 118 -0.93 6.56 21.78
C ALA A 118 -0.93 5.02 21.79
N TYR A 119 -1.94 4.41 21.17
CA TYR A 119 -2.01 2.96 20.92
C TYR A 119 -1.72 2.69 19.44
N ILE A 120 -0.49 2.27 19.14
CA ILE A 120 -0.05 1.95 17.77
C ILE A 120 0.42 0.49 17.76
N PRO A 121 -0.43 -0.48 17.40
CA PRO A 121 -0.04 -1.89 17.31
C PRO A 121 0.88 -2.13 16.10
N SER A 122 1.63 -3.22 16.17
CA SER A 122 2.39 -3.73 15.02
C SER A 122 1.40 -4.26 13.97
N LEU A 123 1.49 -3.74 12.74
CA LEU A 123 0.74 -4.27 11.61
C LEU A 123 1.48 -5.49 11.06
N ILE A 124 0.89 -6.67 11.25
CA ILE A 124 1.47 -7.96 10.88
C ILE A 124 0.80 -8.60 9.65
N HIS A 125 -0.15 -7.91 9.04
CA HIS A 125 -0.85 -8.38 7.86
C HIS A 125 -0.80 -7.35 6.74
N GLN A 126 -0.98 -7.84 5.51
CA GLN A 126 -1.15 -7.07 4.28
C GLN A 126 -2.40 -7.55 3.56
N HIS A 127 -3.02 -6.66 2.80
CA HIS A 127 -4.11 -6.96 1.89
C HIS A 127 -3.56 -7.33 0.51
N ILE A 128 -4.14 -8.35 -0.08
CA ILE A 128 -3.95 -8.71 -1.48
C ILE A 128 -5.31 -8.52 -2.16
N LEU A 129 -5.47 -7.37 -2.80
CA LEU A 129 -6.68 -7.03 -3.53
C LEU A 129 -6.65 -7.72 -4.89
N ILE A 130 -7.69 -8.50 -5.18
CA ILE A 130 -7.82 -9.23 -6.44
C ILE A 130 -8.83 -8.51 -7.32
N PHE A 131 -8.36 -7.97 -8.44
CA PHE A 131 -9.18 -7.36 -9.47
C PHE A 131 -9.25 -8.24 -10.71
N ARG A 132 -10.36 -8.18 -11.42
CA ARG A 132 -10.52 -8.73 -12.77
C ARG A 132 -10.84 -7.60 -13.74
N LYS A 133 -10.19 -7.61 -14.91
CA LYS A 133 -10.56 -6.75 -16.04
C LYS A 133 -11.77 -7.35 -16.74
N GLU A 134 -12.88 -6.62 -16.81
CA GLU A 134 -14.15 -7.14 -17.36
C GLU A 134 -14.28 -6.96 -18.89
N SER A 135 -13.51 -6.05 -19.49
CA SER A 135 -13.46 -5.79 -20.94
C SER A 135 -12.22 -5.02 -21.33
#